data_AF-A0A317Z7U5-F1
#
_entry.id   AF-A0A317Z7U5-F1
#
_cell.length_a   1.000
_cell.length_b   1.000
_cell.length_c   1.000
_cell.angle_alpha   90.00
_cell.angle_beta   90.00
_cell.angle_gamma   90.00
#
_symmetry.space_group_name_H-M   'P 1'
#
loop_
_entity.id
_entity.type
_entity.pdbx_description
1 polymer ?
#
loop_
_entity_poly.entity_id
_entity_poly.type
_entity_poly.pdbx_seq_one_letter_code
_entity_poly.pdbx_strand_id
1 'polypeptide(L)'
;TNAQGEREADFINCIALKKTAENIINYLSKGSLAGVDGRLKSRSYENKEGQRVYVTEVICDSVQFLESKSTNSNQSQGGIASGQYQPKANHVAATSQNPFVNMNDSIDISDDDLPF
;
A
#
# COMPACT_ATOMS: atom_id res chain seq x y z
N THR A 1 -21.25 15.61 -5.43
CA THR A 1 -21.20 17.00 -4.95
C THR A 1 -22.62 17.43 -4.69
N ASN A 2 -22.94 17.94 -3.50
CA ASN A 2 -24.30 18.38 -3.19
C ASN A 2 -24.66 19.66 -3.94
N ALA A 3 -25.91 20.12 -3.77
CA ALA A 3 -26.42 21.31 -4.44
C ALA A 3 -25.60 22.58 -4.16
N GLN A 4 -24.84 22.61 -3.05
CA GLN A 4 -23.95 23.72 -2.69
C GLN A 4 -22.51 23.59 -3.20
N GLY A 5 -22.14 22.51 -3.91
CA GLY A 5 -20.77 22.34 -4.41
C GLY A 5 -19.84 21.58 -3.45
N GLU A 6 -20.35 21.01 -2.36
CA GLU A 6 -19.54 20.28 -1.37
C GLU A 6 -19.48 18.78 -1.68
N ARG A 7 -18.35 18.13 -1.33
CA ARG A 7 -18.20 16.68 -1.50
C ARG A 7 -18.82 15.95 -0.31
N GLU A 8 -19.88 15.20 -0.59
CA GLU A 8 -20.52 14.31 0.39
C GLU A 8 -19.96 12.89 0.28
N ALA A 9 -20.03 12.17 1.39
CA ALA A 9 -19.66 10.77 1.49
C ALA A 9 -20.68 10.05 2.39
N ASP A 10 -21.05 8.84 1.99
CA ASP A 10 -21.92 7.97 2.76
C ASP A 10 -21.10 6.97 3.57
N PHE A 11 -21.55 6.69 4.78
CA PHE A 11 -20.93 5.71 5.67
C PHE A 11 -21.84 4.50 5.80
N ILE A 12 -21.47 3.44 5.09
CA ILE A 12 -22.27 2.23 4.98
C ILE A 12 -21.66 1.14 5.87
N ASN A 13 -22.48 0.57 6.75
CA ASN A 13 -22.07 -0.56 7.57
C ASN A 13 -21.98 -1.82 6.73
N CYS A 14 -20.82 -2.45 6.73
CA CYS A 14 -20.53 -3.68 6.00
C CYS A 14 -20.21 -4.82 6.99
N ILE A 15 -20.83 -5.98 6.81
CA ILE A 15 -20.63 -7.18 7.61
C ILE A 15 -19.98 -8.24 6.72
N ALA A 16 -18.71 -8.55 6.98
CA ALA A 16 -18.02 -9.68 6.39
C ALA A 16 -17.97 -10.85 7.38
N LEU A 17 -18.08 -12.08 6.85
CA LEU A 17 -18.10 -13.31 7.65
C LEU A 17 -17.10 -14.33 7.10
N LYS A 18 -16.69 -15.28 7.95
CA LYS A 18 -15.82 -16.42 7.57
C LYS A 18 -14.54 -15.95 6.85
N LYS A 19 -14.15 -16.64 5.78
CA LYS A 19 -12.95 -16.37 4.98
C LYS A 19 -12.87 -14.92 4.47
N THR A 20 -13.99 -14.28 4.15
CA THR A 20 -13.99 -12.88 3.69
C THR A 20 -13.50 -11.96 4.81
N ALA A 21 -13.91 -12.20 6.06
CA ALA A 21 -13.43 -11.43 7.21
C ALA A 21 -11.94 -11.65 7.47
N GLU A 22 -11.46 -12.90 7.40
CA GLU A 22 -10.05 -13.23 7.56
C GLU A 22 -9.17 -12.50 6.52
N ASN A 23 -9.59 -12.51 5.25
CA ASN A 23 -8.87 -11.80 4.19
C ASN A 23 -8.84 -10.28 4.44
N ILE A 24 -9.96 -9.69 4.87
CA ILE A 24 -10.03 -8.24 5.15
C ILE A 24 -9.03 -7.86 6.24
N ILE A 25 -8.91 -8.64 7.32
CA ILE A 25 -7.98 -8.36 8.41
C ILE A 25 -6.52 -8.38 7.93
N ASN A 26 -6.20 -9.28 7.01
CA ASN A 26 -4.83 -9.45 6.50
C ASN A 26 -4.42 -8.39 5.47
N TYR A 27 -5.36 -7.83 4.72
CA TYR A 27 -5.06 -7.00 3.53
C TYR A 27 -5.64 -5.59 3.57
N LEU A 28 -6.62 -5.29 4.42
CA LEU A 28 -7.20 -3.96 4.56
C LEU A 28 -6.85 -3.33 5.90
N SER A 29 -6.66 -2.01 5.84
CA SER A 29 -6.49 -1.17 7.01
C SER A 29 -7.38 0.08 6.87
N LYS A 30 -7.41 0.91 7.91
CA LYS A 30 -8.18 2.16 7.87
C LYS A 30 -7.69 3.04 6.71
N GLY A 31 -8.61 3.47 5.85
CA GLY A 31 -8.31 4.32 4.69
C GLY A 31 -7.89 3.56 3.43
N SER A 32 -7.78 2.22 3.50
CA SER A 32 -7.63 1.40 2.30
C SER A 32 -8.86 1.53 1.40
N LEU A 33 -8.62 1.62 0.09
CA LEU A 33 -9.70 1.59 -0.90
C LEU A 33 -10.13 0.14 -1.11
N ALA A 34 -11.43 -0.12 -1.09
CA ALA A 34 -11.98 -1.46 -1.30
C ALA A 34 -13.28 -1.39 -2.10
N GLY A 35 -13.46 -2.35 -3.00
CA GLY A 35 -14.73 -2.64 -3.65
C GLY A 35 -15.46 -3.72 -2.85
N VAL A 36 -16.76 -3.54 -2.61
CA VAL A 36 -17.58 -4.50 -1.88
C VAL A 36 -18.74 -4.94 -2.75
N ASP A 37 -18.94 -6.25 -2.87
CA ASP A 37 -20.12 -6.85 -3.47
C ASP A 37 -20.84 -7.73 -2.42
N GLY A 38 -22.17 -7.67 -2.43
CA GLY A 38 -22.98 -8.34 -1.44
C GLY A 38 -24.45 -7.90 -1.50
N ARG A 39 -25.16 -8.16 -0.41
CA ARG A 39 -26.61 -7.92 -0.31
C ARG A 39 -26.95 -6.96 0.80
N LEU A 40 -27.93 -6.09 0.56
CA LEU A 40 -28.52 -5.27 1.62
C LEU A 40 -29.39 -6.12 2.54
N LYS A 41 -29.24 -5.89 3.83
CA LYS A 41 -30.05 -6.51 4.88
C LYS A 41 -30.52 -5.44 5.84
N SER A 42 -31.83 -5.34 5.99
CA SER A 42 -32.45 -4.54 7.05
C SER A 42 -32.81 -5.45 8.22
N ARG A 43 -32.46 -5.03 9.43
CA ARG A 43 -32.80 -5.71 10.68
C ARG A 43 -33.24 -4.70 11.73
N SER A 44 -33.94 -5.19 12.76
CA SER A 44 -34.28 -4.38 13.92
C SER A 44 -33.90 -5.10 15.21
N TYR A 45 -33.52 -4.34 16.23
CA TYR A 45 -33.31 -4.84 17.58
C TYR A 45 -33.80 -3.81 18.60
N GLU A 46 -34.01 -4.23 19.84
CA GLU A 46 -34.33 -3.31 20.94
C GLU A 46 -33.04 -2.90 21.64
N ASN A 47 -32.83 -1.60 21.82
CA ASN A 47 -31.71 -1.09 22.60
C ASN A 47 -32.00 -1.24 24.11
N LYS A 48 -31.03 -0.88 24.95
CA LYS A 48 -31.15 -1.00 26.42
C LYS A 48 -32.28 -0.15 27.03
N GLU A 49 -32.79 0.83 26.27
CA GLU A 49 -33.87 1.73 26.67
C GLU A 49 -35.25 1.23 26.19
N GLY A 50 -35.32 0.04 25.58
CA GLY A 50 -36.55 -0.55 25.05
C GLY A 50 -37.01 0.06 23.72
N GLN A 51 -36.18 0.89 23.07
CA GLN A 51 -36.50 1.48 21.77
C GLN A 51 -36.09 0.52 20.65
N ARG A 52 -36.99 0.34 19.67
CA ARG A 52 -36.70 -0.43 18.45
C ARG A 52 -35.83 0.40 17.50
N VAL A 53 -34.63 -0.10 17.24
CA VAL A 53 -33.65 0.48 16.30
C VAL A 53 -33.65 -0.32 15.02
N TYR A 54 -33.75 0.35 13.87
CA TYR A 54 -33.64 -0.25 12.54
C TYR A 54 -32.25 0.03 11.98
N VAL A 55 -31.61 -0.99 11.43
CA VAL A 55 -30.28 -0.88 10.81
C VAL A 55 -30.32 -1.53 9.44
N THR A 56 -29.80 -0.81 8.45
CA THR A 56 -29.56 -1.32 7.10
C THR A 56 -28.06 -1.48 6.90
N GLU A 57 -27.64 -2.67 6.52
CA GLU A 57 -26.23 -3.05 6.40
C GLU A 57 -26.02 -3.85 5.13
N VAL A 58 -24.79 -3.88 4.63
CA VAL A 58 -24.38 -4.73 3.51
C VAL A 58 -23.75 -6.00 4.08
N ILE A 59 -24.31 -7.16 3.74
CA ILE A 59 -23.65 -8.45 4.00
C ILE A 59 -22.73 -8.74 2.83
N CYS A 60 -21.43 -8.68 3.07
CA CYS A 60 -20.41 -8.81 2.02
C CYS A 60 -20.26 -10.27 1.60
N ASP A 61 -20.51 -10.54 0.33
CA ASP A 61 -20.24 -11.85 -0.29
C ASP A 61 -18.81 -11.89 -0.84
N SER A 62 -18.32 -10.79 -1.41
CA SER A 62 -16.92 -10.63 -1.80
C SER A 62 -16.38 -9.22 -1.58
N VAL A 63 -15.06 -9.10 -1.39
CA VAL A 63 -14.36 -7.82 -1.25
C VAL A 63 -13.14 -7.83 -2.15
N GLN A 64 -13.01 -6.77 -2.96
CA GLN A 64 -11.86 -6.52 -3.80
C GLN A 64 -10.99 -5.45 -3.14
N PHE A 65 -9.71 -5.78 -2.97
CA PHE A 65 -8.71 -4.85 -2.45
C PHE A 65 -8.24 -3.94 -3.59
N LEU A 66 -8.32 -2.63 -3.38
CA LEU A 66 -7.94 -1.63 -4.37
C LEU A 66 -6.80 -0.77 -3.83
N GLU A 67 -5.98 -0.24 -4.73
CA GLU A 67 -4.92 0.68 -4.33
C GLU A 67 -5.49 2.09 -4.13
N SER A 68 -5.16 2.68 -2.98
CA SER A 68 -5.36 4.11 -2.75
C SER A 68 -4.50 4.90 -3.75
N LYS A 69 -5.10 5.89 -4.43
CA LYS A 69 -4.43 6.67 -5.48
C LYS A 69 -3.29 7.58 -4.98
N SER A 70 -2.88 7.51 -3.71
CA SER A 70 -1.72 8.25 -3.19
C SER A 70 -1.29 7.77 -1.80
N THR A 71 -0.30 6.87 -1.75
CA THR A 71 0.68 6.82 -0.64
C THR A 71 2.05 6.40 -1.19
N ASN A 72 2.59 7.18 -2.15
CA ASN A 72 3.99 7.11 -2.58
C ASN A 72 4.77 8.36 -2.15
N SER A 73 4.35 8.99 -1.05
CA SER A 73 5.00 10.17 -0.48
C SER A 73 5.65 9.83 0.85
N ASN A 74 6.67 8.96 0.85
CA ASN A 74 7.74 8.92 1.86
C ASN A 74 8.82 7.86 1.54
N GLN A 75 9.31 7.82 0.30
CA GLN A 75 10.60 7.17 0.04
C GLN A 75 11.41 7.98 -0.98
N SER A 76 11.72 9.23 -0.65
CA SER A 76 12.78 9.99 -1.32
C SER A 76 13.01 11.31 -0.60
N GLN A 77 13.78 11.30 0.49
CA GLN A 77 14.47 12.50 0.94
C GLN A 77 15.90 12.15 1.35
N GLY A 78 16.77 12.22 0.35
CA GLY A 78 18.22 12.15 0.46
C GLY A 78 18.82 12.89 -0.73
N GLY A 79 18.46 14.17 -0.90
CA GLY A 79 19.06 15.03 -1.92
C GLY A 79 20.30 15.71 -1.37
N ILE A 80 21.48 15.38 -1.92
CA ILE A 80 22.65 16.25 -1.89
C ILE A 80 22.91 16.73 -3.31
N ALA A 81 23.23 18.02 -3.35
CA ALA A 81 23.25 18.89 -4.50
C ALA A 81 24.41 18.65 -5.49
N SER A 82 24.17 19.18 -6.69
CA SER A 82 25.10 19.91 -7.55
C SER A 82 26.24 19.17 -8.25
N GLY A 83 26.35 19.43 -9.56
CA GLY A 83 27.64 19.77 -10.16
C GLY A 83 28.10 18.92 -11.34
N GLN A 84 27.77 19.41 -12.54
CA GLN A 84 28.58 19.43 -13.77
C GLN A 84 29.89 18.62 -13.81
N TYR A 85 29.95 17.64 -14.72
CA TYR A 85 31.21 17.10 -15.28
C TYR A 85 31.64 17.97 -16.47
N GLN A 86 32.93 18.27 -16.68
CA GLN A 86 33.95 17.39 -17.29
C GLN A 86 35.34 18.12 -17.31
N PRO A 87 36.50 17.48 -17.65
CA PRO A 87 37.14 16.25 -17.17
C PRO A 87 38.60 16.45 -16.66
N LYS A 88 39.21 15.32 -16.24
CA LYS A 88 40.59 14.83 -16.47
C LYS A 88 41.62 14.83 -15.30
N ALA A 89 42.00 13.57 -15.00
CA ALA A 89 43.35 13.02 -14.89
C ALA A 89 44.02 12.84 -13.50
N ASN A 90 44.25 11.55 -13.20
CA ASN A 90 45.40 10.91 -12.56
C ASN A 90 45.96 11.48 -11.25
N HIS A 91 45.67 10.87 -10.09
CA HIS A 91 46.74 10.46 -9.15
C HIS A 91 46.28 9.43 -8.09
N VAL A 92 47.02 8.32 -8.07
CA VAL A 92 47.52 7.50 -6.96
C VAL A 92 46.80 7.41 -5.59
N ALA A 93 46.58 6.15 -5.21
CA ALA A 93 46.89 5.50 -3.93
C ALA A 93 46.04 5.76 -2.67
N ALA A 94 45.81 4.62 -2.01
CA ALA A 94 45.59 4.40 -0.58
C ALA A 94 44.15 4.52 -0.03
N THR A 95 43.56 3.33 0.09
CA THR A 95 42.87 2.82 1.28
C THR A 95 41.68 3.62 1.81
N SER A 96 40.48 3.10 1.51
CA SER A 96 39.39 2.93 2.48
C SER A 96 38.35 1.98 1.90
N GLN A 97 38.07 0.91 2.65
CA GLN A 97 37.11 -0.13 2.32
C GLN A 97 35.71 0.48 2.12
N ASN A 98 35.24 0.52 0.88
CA ASN A 98 33.82 0.54 0.54
C ASN A 98 33.56 -0.70 -0.33
N PRO A 99 32.91 -1.75 0.17
CA PRO A 99 32.78 -3.03 -0.53
C PRO A 99 31.82 -3.00 -1.75
N PHE A 100 31.31 -1.82 -2.13
CA PHE A 100 30.29 -1.68 -3.16
C PHE A 100 30.73 -0.84 -4.38
N VAL A 101 31.98 -0.36 -4.43
CA VAL A 101 32.43 0.52 -5.54
C VAL A 101 32.80 -0.23 -6.82
N ASN A 102 32.71 -1.57 -6.86
CA ASN A 102 33.16 -2.37 -8.00
C ASN A 102 32.07 -3.29 -8.60
N MET A 103 30.82 -2.82 -8.67
CA MET A 103 29.73 -3.56 -9.35
C MET A 103 29.40 -3.06 -10.75
N ASN A 104 30.19 -2.13 -11.32
CA ASN A 104 29.99 -1.66 -12.68
C ASN A 104 31.09 -2.14 -13.66
N ASP A 105 31.87 -3.13 -13.26
CA ASP A 105 32.68 -3.92 -14.17
C ASP A 105 32.04 -5.32 -14.23
N SER A 106 31.69 -5.77 -15.42
CA SER A 106 31.05 -7.06 -15.66
C SER A 106 31.92 -8.16 -15.06
N ILE A 107 31.38 -8.84 -14.04
CA ILE A 107 32.00 -10.03 -13.44
C ILE A 107 31.96 -11.14 -14.50
N ASP A 108 33.10 -11.36 -15.15
CA ASP A 108 33.33 -12.43 -16.11
C ASP A 108 33.62 -13.73 -15.34
N ILE A 109 32.57 -14.49 -15.03
CA ILE A 109 32.68 -15.83 -14.44
C ILE A 109 32.81 -16.81 -15.61
N SER A 110 34.01 -17.33 -15.82
CA SER A 110 34.24 -18.46 -16.72
C SER A 110 33.66 -19.74 -16.13
N ASP A 111 33.01 -20.54 -16.96
CA ASP A 111 32.29 -21.78 -16.61
C ASP A 111 33.16 -22.85 -15.89
N ASP A 112 34.50 -22.70 -15.94
CA ASP A 112 35.50 -23.54 -15.27
C ASP A 112 35.64 -23.28 -13.74
N ASP A 113 35.11 -22.18 -13.21
CA ASP A 113 35.27 -21.77 -11.80
C ASP A 113 34.07 -22.16 -10.90
N LEU A 114 33.14 -22.97 -11.43
CA LEU A 114 32.02 -23.54 -10.66
C LEU A 114 32.39 -24.93 -10.10
N PRO A 115 32.26 -25.17 -8.79
CA PRO A 115 32.51 -26.50 -8.24
C PRO A 115 31.34 -27.45 -8.59
N PHE A 116 31.66 -28.58 -9.23
CA PHE A 116 30.78 -29.75 -9.30
C PHE A 116 30.56 -30.38 -7.92
#